data_AF-A0A415H4X6-F1
#
_entry.id   AF-A0A415H4X6-F1
#
_cell.length_a   1.000
_cell.length_b   1.000
_cell.length_c   1.000
_cell.angle_alpha   90.00
_cell.angle_beta   90.00
_cell.angle_gamma   90.00
#
_symmetry.space_group_name_H-M   'P 1'
#
loop_
_entity.id
_entity.type
_entity.pdbx_description
1 polymer ?
#
loop_
_entity_poly.entity_id
_entity_poly.type
_entity_poly.pdbx_seq_one_letter_code
_entity_poly.pdbx_strand_id
1 'polypeptide(L)'
;MNNITINSNSNDIKEMEKLFPRAPLKIIAMEGCKELGQKVNDYIVNFRQSSYREELKSPMYATYLQGNYLVDAHCPRFGSGEAKGVLNESVRGKDLFIMTDVCNYSLTYSVNGYVNHMSPDDHYQDLKRLISAANGKEHRLNIIMPFLYESRQHKRTKRESLDCALALQELIDMGVDNIFTFDAHDPRVQNAIPLYGFDSFNPPYQFMKALLRAEPNLSVDPDHLMIISPDEGAMSRAVYFSNVIGVDMGMFYKRRDYSTVINGKNPIVAHEFLGSDIKGKSVIIIDDMISSGESMLDVAKQMKDRGAKQVFVCTTFGLFTDGFEKFDEFHEKGYIDRVITTNLTYLPPAFYEREYFTVADMSKFIALIIDSMNHDVSISSVLSPTDRLHALLERHRKDLAEKNL
;
A
#
# COMPACT_ATOMS: atom_id res chain seq x y z
N MET A 1 16.73 4.70 -24.22
CA MET A 1 15.55 4.04 -24.82
C MET A 1 15.86 2.57 -24.98
N ASN A 2 15.60 1.76 -23.95
CA ASN A 2 15.62 0.30 -24.05
C ASN A 2 14.19 -0.17 -23.91
N ASN A 3 13.64 -0.70 -25.01
CA ASN A 3 12.34 -1.36 -25.06
C ASN A 3 12.37 -2.57 -24.14
N ILE A 4 11.77 -2.43 -22.96
CA ILE A 4 11.40 -3.58 -22.14
C ILE A 4 10.15 -4.18 -22.79
N THR A 5 10.36 -5.15 -23.67
CA THR A 5 9.29 -6.04 -24.12
C THR A 5 8.79 -6.79 -22.89
N ILE A 6 7.64 -6.35 -22.37
CA ILE A 6 6.94 -7.02 -21.29
C ILE A 6 6.51 -8.39 -21.83
N ASN A 7 6.98 -9.46 -21.21
CA ASN A 7 6.45 -10.79 -21.46
C ASN A 7 5.00 -10.80 -20.95
N SER A 8 4.04 -10.66 -21.88
CA SER A 8 2.60 -10.44 -21.69
C SER A 8 1.84 -11.70 -21.23
N ASN A 9 2.43 -12.47 -20.33
CA ASN A 9 1.94 -13.82 -19.96
C ASN A 9 1.05 -13.88 -18.71
N SER A 10 0.44 -12.79 -18.26
CA SER A 10 -0.74 -12.93 -17.38
C SER A 10 -1.98 -13.11 -18.25
N ASN A 11 -2.59 -14.30 -18.19
CA ASN A 11 -3.83 -14.62 -18.90
C ASN A 11 -4.91 -13.54 -18.71
N ASP A 12 -4.95 -12.88 -17.55
CA ASP A 12 -5.95 -11.87 -17.21
C ASP A 12 -5.91 -10.63 -18.12
N ILE A 13 -4.72 -10.16 -18.54
CA ILE A 13 -4.63 -9.02 -19.47
C ILE A 13 -5.19 -9.42 -20.84
N LYS A 14 -4.92 -10.65 -21.30
CA LYS A 14 -5.45 -11.17 -22.56
C LYS A 14 -6.95 -11.47 -22.50
N GLU A 15 -7.50 -11.73 -21.31
CA GLU A 15 -8.94 -11.88 -21.09
C GLU A 15 -9.64 -10.52 -21.04
N MET A 16 -9.06 -9.53 -20.37
CA MET A 16 -9.56 -8.15 -20.34
C MET A 16 -9.63 -7.55 -21.75
N GLU A 17 -8.66 -7.86 -22.62
CA GLU A 17 -8.69 -7.46 -24.04
C GLU A 17 -9.90 -7.98 -24.84
N LYS A 18 -10.66 -8.94 -24.30
CA LYS A 18 -11.83 -9.55 -24.95
C LYS A 18 -13.15 -9.19 -24.26
N LEU A 19 -13.11 -8.59 -23.08
CA LEU A 19 -14.29 -8.30 -22.26
C LEU A 19 -14.66 -6.83 -22.37
N PHE A 20 -15.96 -6.54 -22.34
CA PHE A 20 -16.44 -5.16 -22.31
C PHE A 20 -16.34 -4.60 -20.90
N PRO A 21 -15.93 -3.33 -20.73
CA PRO A 21 -16.02 -2.69 -19.43
C PRO A 21 -17.49 -2.60 -19.01
N ARG A 22 -17.75 -2.81 -17.72
CA ARG A 22 -19.09 -2.79 -17.13
C ARG A 22 -19.80 -1.44 -17.33
N ALA A 23 -19.05 -0.35 -17.20
CA ALA A 23 -19.47 1.01 -17.47
C ALA A 23 -18.23 1.90 -17.74
N PRO A 24 -18.39 3.10 -18.33
CA PRO A 24 -17.26 3.97 -18.59
C PRO A 24 -16.54 4.37 -17.29
N LEU A 25 -15.21 4.23 -17.28
CA LEU A 25 -14.36 4.48 -16.12
C LEU A 25 -14.19 5.97 -15.84
N LYS A 26 -14.28 6.35 -14.57
CA LYS A 26 -13.83 7.65 -14.05
C LYS A 26 -13.15 7.49 -12.69
N ILE A 27 -12.14 8.32 -12.43
CA ILE A 27 -11.33 8.28 -11.20
C ILE A 27 -11.31 9.68 -10.58
N ILE A 28 -11.75 9.82 -9.33
CA ILE A 28 -11.49 11.01 -8.52
C ILE A 28 -10.24 10.73 -7.70
N ALA A 29 -9.13 11.38 -8.04
CA ALA A 29 -7.95 11.42 -7.18
C ALA A 29 -8.09 12.63 -6.26
N MET A 30 -8.38 12.41 -4.97
CA MET A 30 -8.43 13.50 -3.99
C MET A 30 -7.08 14.19 -3.91
N GLU A 31 -7.04 15.45 -3.45
CA GLU A 31 -5.81 16.26 -3.47
C GLU A 31 -4.63 15.55 -2.76
N GLY A 32 -4.90 14.82 -1.66
CA GLY A 32 -3.89 14.07 -0.92
C GLY A 32 -3.33 12.85 -1.67
N CYS A 33 -4.00 12.40 -2.73
CA CYS A 33 -3.63 11.25 -3.54
C CYS A 33 -3.32 11.63 -5.01
N LYS A 34 -3.24 12.92 -5.33
CA LYS A 34 -3.19 13.42 -6.70
C LYS A 34 -2.01 12.89 -7.52
N GLU A 35 -0.82 12.84 -6.93
CA GLU A 35 0.37 12.32 -7.61
C GLU A 35 0.23 10.82 -7.94
N LEU A 36 -0.22 10.02 -6.96
CA LEU A 36 -0.46 8.59 -7.16
C LEU A 36 -1.59 8.36 -8.17
N GLY A 37 -2.68 9.11 -8.06
CA GLY A 37 -3.81 9.08 -8.98
C GLY A 37 -3.41 9.40 -10.42
N GLN A 38 -2.52 10.37 -10.64
CA GLN A 38 -1.98 10.66 -11.96
C GLN A 38 -1.17 9.48 -12.52
N LYS A 39 -0.26 8.90 -11.73
CA LYS A 39 0.50 7.72 -12.15
C LYS A 39 -0.41 6.53 -12.50
N VAL A 40 -1.45 6.31 -11.70
CA VAL A 40 -2.47 5.28 -11.94
C VAL A 40 -3.22 5.54 -13.25
N ASN A 41 -3.68 6.77 -13.47
CA ASN A 41 -4.31 7.18 -14.73
C ASN A 41 -3.40 6.88 -15.92
N ASP A 42 -2.14 7.29 -15.85
CA ASP A 42 -1.19 7.13 -16.95
C ASP A 42 -0.95 5.64 -17.27
N TYR A 43 -0.88 4.78 -16.24
CA TYR A 43 -0.81 3.34 -16.45
C TYR A 43 -2.06 2.80 -17.16
N ILE A 44 -3.27 3.18 -16.75
CA ILE A 44 -4.52 2.73 -17.38
C ILE A 44 -4.61 3.21 -18.83
N VAL A 45 -4.29 4.49 -19.09
CA VAL A 45 -4.24 5.05 -20.45
C VAL A 45 -3.29 4.22 -21.31
N ASN A 46 -2.08 3.94 -20.81
CA ASN A 46 -1.09 3.14 -21.52
C ASN A 46 -1.58 1.71 -21.78
N PHE A 47 -2.17 1.04 -20.80
CA PHE A 47 -2.70 -0.33 -20.97
C PHE A 47 -3.73 -0.36 -22.09
N ARG A 48 -4.75 0.49 -22.01
CA ARG A 48 -5.88 0.50 -22.95
C ARG A 48 -5.46 0.94 -24.35
N GLN A 49 -4.55 1.90 -24.47
CA GLN A 49 -3.99 2.31 -25.77
C GLN A 49 -3.11 1.20 -26.38
N SER A 50 -2.33 0.48 -25.57
CA SER A 50 -1.48 -0.61 -26.06
C SER A 50 -2.27 -1.83 -26.53
N SER A 51 -3.46 -2.04 -25.95
CA SER A 51 -4.41 -3.08 -26.33
C SER A 51 -5.35 -2.67 -27.46
N TYR A 52 -5.07 -1.55 -28.16
CA TYR A 52 -5.91 -1.05 -29.24
C TYR A 52 -6.07 -2.07 -30.38
N ARG A 53 -7.32 -2.32 -30.78
CA ARG A 53 -7.66 -3.13 -31.95
C ARG A 53 -8.61 -2.38 -32.86
N GLU A 54 -8.63 -2.74 -34.14
CA GLU A 54 -9.47 -2.08 -35.15
C GLU A 54 -10.98 -2.21 -34.84
N GLU A 55 -11.38 -3.27 -34.12
CA GLU A 55 -12.74 -3.47 -33.63
C GLU A 55 -13.18 -2.42 -32.57
N LEU A 56 -12.23 -1.75 -31.93
CA LEU A 56 -12.49 -0.67 -30.96
C LEU A 56 -12.83 0.67 -31.62
N LYS A 57 -12.97 0.73 -32.96
CA LYS A 57 -13.43 1.93 -33.70
C LYS A 57 -14.93 2.22 -33.54
N SER A 58 -15.70 1.32 -32.93
CA SER A 58 -17.13 1.55 -32.70
C SER A 58 -17.35 2.74 -31.74
N PRO A 59 -18.36 3.60 -31.96
CA PRO A 59 -18.75 4.67 -31.03
C PRO A 59 -18.97 4.19 -29.58
N MET A 60 -19.24 2.91 -29.39
CA MET A 60 -19.34 2.26 -28.06
C MET A 60 -18.03 2.34 -27.25
N TYR A 61 -16.87 2.44 -27.91
CA TYR A 61 -15.55 2.51 -27.25
C TYR A 61 -14.99 3.93 -27.12
N ALA A 62 -15.74 4.95 -27.55
CA ALA A 62 -15.30 6.34 -27.45
C ALA A 62 -14.98 6.76 -26.00
N THR A 63 -15.62 6.12 -25.02
CA THR A 63 -15.34 6.34 -23.59
C THR A 63 -14.35 5.34 -22.99
N TYR A 64 -13.97 4.30 -23.74
CA TYR A 64 -13.01 3.30 -23.31
C TYR A 64 -11.56 3.72 -23.58
N LEU A 65 -11.31 4.39 -24.72
CA LEU A 65 -9.97 4.87 -25.12
C LEU A 65 -9.84 6.38 -24.87
N GLN A 66 -9.82 6.79 -23.59
CA GLN A 66 -9.59 8.18 -23.22
C GLN A 66 -8.11 8.43 -22.92
N GLY A 67 -7.65 9.65 -23.19
CA GLY A 67 -6.32 10.10 -22.76
C GLY A 67 -6.26 10.50 -21.29
N ASN A 68 -7.41 10.53 -20.61
CA ASN A 68 -7.52 10.86 -19.19
C ASN A 68 -8.83 10.30 -18.62
N TYR A 69 -8.75 9.59 -17.50
CA TYR A 69 -9.90 9.10 -16.73
C TYR A 69 -10.13 9.87 -15.44
N LEU A 70 -9.24 10.81 -15.09
CA LEU A 70 -9.41 11.64 -13.92
C LEU A 70 -10.64 12.55 -14.06
N VAL A 71 -11.31 12.75 -12.94
CA VAL A 71 -12.41 13.69 -12.77
C VAL A 71 -11.87 14.97 -12.15
N ASP A 72 -12.22 16.11 -12.70
CA ASP A 72 -11.98 17.40 -12.03
C ASP A 72 -12.93 17.53 -10.82
N ALA A 73 -12.39 17.25 -9.64
CA ALA A 73 -13.09 17.29 -8.36
C ALA A 73 -12.22 17.92 -7.28
N HIS A 74 -12.83 18.73 -6.42
CA HIS A 74 -12.13 19.44 -5.35
C HIS A 74 -13.03 19.66 -4.13
N CYS A 75 -12.41 19.86 -2.97
CA CYS A 75 -13.10 20.14 -1.71
C CYS A 75 -12.76 21.53 -1.17
N PRO A 76 -13.29 22.61 -1.79
CA PRO A 76 -12.97 23.97 -1.34
C PRO A 76 -13.52 24.20 0.07
N ARG A 77 -12.76 24.96 0.86
CA ARG A 77 -13.08 25.28 2.26
C ARG A 77 -13.44 26.75 2.43
N PHE A 78 -14.42 27.02 3.29
CA PHE A 78 -14.73 28.35 3.79
C PHE A 78 -13.68 28.78 4.83
N GLY A 79 -13.63 30.08 5.15
CA GLY A 79 -12.72 30.60 6.19
C GLY A 79 -12.96 29.99 7.59
N SER A 80 -14.14 29.41 7.83
CA SER A 80 -14.47 28.62 9.04
C SER A 80 -13.83 27.23 9.08
N GLY A 81 -13.25 26.76 7.97
CA GLY A 81 -12.73 25.40 7.81
C GLY A 81 -13.75 24.39 7.26
N GLU A 82 -15.04 24.74 7.21
CA GLU A 82 -16.08 23.90 6.59
C GLU A 82 -15.80 23.71 5.10
N ALA A 83 -16.06 22.51 4.58
CA ALA A 83 -15.80 22.18 3.17
C ALA A 83 -17.07 21.68 2.46
N LYS A 84 -17.04 21.73 1.13
CA LYS A 84 -18.03 21.11 0.25
C LYS A 84 -17.33 20.29 -0.82
N GLY A 85 -17.93 19.21 -1.31
CA GLY A 85 -17.42 18.46 -2.46
C GLY A 85 -17.97 19.05 -3.76
N VAL A 86 -17.12 19.26 -4.76
CA VAL A 86 -17.51 19.79 -6.06
C VAL A 86 -16.99 18.87 -7.16
N LEU A 87 -17.88 18.45 -8.06
CA LEU A 87 -17.55 17.73 -9.29
C LEU A 87 -17.80 18.67 -10.48
N ASN A 88 -16.77 18.96 -11.26
CA ASN A 88 -16.86 19.87 -12.43
C ASN A 88 -17.27 19.15 -13.72
N GLU A 89 -17.48 17.84 -13.66
CA GLU A 89 -17.95 17.02 -14.78
C GLU A 89 -18.96 15.96 -14.33
N SER A 90 -19.70 15.41 -15.28
CA SER A 90 -20.73 14.41 -14.99
C SER A 90 -20.14 13.03 -14.73
N VAL A 91 -20.46 12.48 -13.55
CA VAL A 91 -20.19 11.07 -13.19
C VAL A 91 -21.37 10.13 -13.46
N ARG A 92 -22.41 10.61 -14.16
CA ARG A 92 -23.64 9.82 -14.38
C ARG A 92 -23.37 8.55 -15.19
N GLY A 93 -23.80 7.40 -14.67
CA GLY A 93 -23.65 6.08 -15.28
C GLY A 93 -22.20 5.62 -15.41
N LYS A 94 -21.26 6.22 -14.68
CA LYS A 94 -19.83 5.87 -14.69
C LYS A 94 -19.52 4.83 -13.62
N ASP A 95 -18.55 3.97 -13.89
CA ASP A 95 -17.90 3.17 -12.85
C ASP A 95 -16.85 4.07 -12.18
N LEU A 96 -17.20 4.59 -11.00
CA LEU A 96 -16.47 5.65 -10.34
C LEU A 96 -15.55 5.07 -9.28
N PHE A 97 -14.27 5.43 -9.34
CA PHE A 97 -13.28 5.13 -8.30
C PHE A 97 -12.88 6.43 -7.61
N ILE A 98 -12.90 6.47 -6.27
CA ILE A 98 -12.37 7.60 -5.51
C ILE A 98 -11.13 7.14 -4.75
N MET A 99 -10.00 7.79 -4.99
CA MET A 99 -8.73 7.51 -4.34
C MET A 99 -8.45 8.54 -3.25
N THR A 100 -8.16 8.09 -2.03
CA THR A 100 -7.87 8.98 -0.89
C THR A 100 -6.72 8.48 -0.03
N ASP A 101 -5.73 9.34 0.23
CA ASP A 101 -4.70 9.09 1.24
C ASP A 101 -5.06 9.84 2.52
N VAL A 102 -5.67 9.13 3.46
CA VAL A 102 -6.09 9.68 4.76
C VAL A 102 -4.90 10.02 5.67
N CYS A 103 -3.69 9.56 5.35
CA CYS A 103 -2.50 9.85 6.15
C CYS A 103 -1.66 11.02 5.58
N ASN A 104 -2.12 11.68 4.51
CA ASN A 104 -1.37 12.77 3.91
C ASN A 104 -1.37 14.03 4.80
N TYR A 105 -0.30 14.23 5.56
CA TYR A 105 -0.12 15.40 6.42
C TYR A 105 0.45 16.64 5.70
N SER A 106 0.78 16.55 4.41
CA SER A 106 1.38 17.66 3.64
C SER A 106 0.40 18.74 3.25
N LEU A 107 -0.89 18.39 3.17
CA LEU A 107 -1.93 19.34 2.82
C LEU A 107 -2.25 20.29 3.97
N THR A 108 -2.44 21.55 3.63
CA THR A 108 -2.83 22.60 4.58
C THR A 108 -4.06 23.35 4.12
N TYR A 109 -4.80 23.91 5.07
CA TYR A 109 -5.93 24.80 4.84
C TYR A 109 -5.96 25.90 5.89
N SER A 110 -6.68 27.00 5.61
CA SER A 110 -6.82 28.11 6.57
C SER A 110 -8.12 28.02 7.36
N VAL A 111 -8.04 28.21 8.67
CA VAL A 111 -9.19 28.39 9.56
C VAL A 111 -8.98 29.69 10.33
N ASN A 112 -9.88 30.66 10.15
CA ASN A 112 -9.78 31.99 10.76
C ASN A 112 -8.41 32.67 10.56
N GLY A 113 -7.76 32.44 9.42
CA GLY A 113 -6.44 33.00 9.10
C GLY A 113 -5.25 32.17 9.60
N TYR A 114 -5.47 31.08 10.36
CA TYR A 114 -4.42 30.19 10.83
C TYR A 114 -4.22 29.02 9.86
N VAL A 115 -2.96 28.65 9.59
CA VAL A 115 -2.62 27.47 8.79
C VAL A 115 -2.82 26.22 9.65
N ASN A 116 -3.59 25.28 9.12
CA ASN A 116 -3.85 23.97 9.72
C ASN A 116 -3.44 22.88 8.74
N HIS A 117 -2.87 21.78 9.24
CA HIS A 117 -2.63 20.58 8.45
C HIS A 117 -3.88 19.71 8.43
N MET A 118 -4.16 19.07 7.30
CA MET A 118 -5.26 18.12 7.22
C MET A 118 -4.95 16.88 8.05
N SER A 119 -5.87 16.54 8.95
CA SER A 119 -5.88 15.29 9.72
C SER A 119 -6.50 14.14 8.92
N PRO A 120 -6.37 12.88 9.38
CA PRO A 120 -7.14 11.77 8.81
C PRO A 120 -8.64 12.04 8.75
N ASP A 121 -9.18 12.70 9.77
CA ASP A 121 -10.60 13.08 9.84
C ASP A 121 -10.96 14.09 8.73
N ASP A 122 -10.08 15.05 8.44
CA ASP A 122 -10.31 16.01 7.36
C ASP A 122 -10.41 15.33 6.00
N HIS A 123 -9.48 14.42 5.70
CA HIS A 123 -9.48 13.65 4.46
C HIS A 123 -10.70 12.73 4.36
N TYR A 124 -11.07 12.07 5.46
CA TYR A 124 -12.23 11.19 5.49
C TYR A 124 -13.54 11.97 5.29
N GLN A 125 -13.68 13.16 5.89
CA GLN A 125 -14.85 14.01 5.65
C GLN A 125 -14.87 14.55 4.21
N ASP A 126 -13.73 14.86 3.60
CA ASP A 126 -13.65 15.25 2.19
C ASP A 126 -14.02 14.10 1.25
N LEU A 127 -13.63 12.86 1.59
CA LEU A 127 -14.09 11.67 0.88
C LEU A 127 -15.61 11.58 0.90
N LYS A 128 -16.22 11.68 2.09
CA LYS A 128 -17.68 11.64 2.24
C LYS A 128 -18.39 12.73 1.46
N ARG A 129 -17.82 13.94 1.39
CA ARG A 129 -18.38 15.04 0.59
C ARG A 129 -18.40 14.71 -0.90
N LEU A 130 -17.35 14.08 -1.41
CA LEU A 130 -17.26 13.66 -2.81
C LEU A 130 -18.19 12.48 -3.11
N ILE A 131 -18.30 11.51 -2.20
CA ILE A 131 -19.31 10.45 -2.28
C ILE A 131 -20.70 11.08 -2.35
N SER A 132 -21.05 11.98 -1.43
CA SER A 132 -22.34 12.65 -1.42
C SER A 132 -22.62 13.47 -2.69
N ALA A 133 -21.60 14.05 -3.31
CA ALA A 133 -21.75 14.80 -4.56
C ALA A 133 -21.99 13.89 -5.77
N ALA A 134 -21.36 12.70 -5.77
CA ALA A 134 -21.52 11.69 -6.80
C ALA A 134 -22.84 10.92 -6.68
N ASN A 135 -23.12 10.43 -5.45
CA ASN A 135 -24.07 9.36 -5.13
C ASN A 135 -25.43 9.49 -5.85
N GLY A 136 -25.92 8.34 -6.31
CA GLY A 136 -27.20 8.17 -6.99
C GLY A 136 -27.16 8.58 -8.47
N LYS A 137 -25.98 8.85 -9.02
CA LYS A 137 -25.81 9.22 -10.43
C LYS A 137 -24.90 8.24 -11.16
N GLU A 138 -23.84 7.79 -10.52
CA GLU A 138 -22.89 6.78 -10.98
C GLU A 138 -23.55 5.40 -11.16
N HIS A 139 -22.86 4.52 -11.88
CA HIS A 139 -23.28 3.13 -12.07
C HIS A 139 -22.83 2.24 -10.90
N ARG A 140 -21.62 2.48 -10.40
CA ARG A 140 -21.00 1.79 -9.27
C ARG A 140 -19.98 2.72 -8.63
N LEU A 141 -19.90 2.71 -7.30
CA LEU A 141 -19.01 3.54 -6.51
C LEU A 141 -17.98 2.69 -5.77
N ASN A 142 -16.71 2.94 -6.07
CA ASN A 142 -15.58 2.19 -5.54
C ASN A 142 -14.64 3.14 -4.79
N ILE A 143 -14.19 2.74 -3.60
CA ILE A 143 -13.21 3.51 -2.83
C ILE A 143 -11.88 2.80 -2.83
N ILE A 144 -10.82 3.49 -3.25
CA ILE A 144 -9.45 3.06 -3.02
C ILE A 144 -8.88 3.92 -1.91
N MET A 145 -8.71 3.31 -0.75
CA MET A 145 -8.21 3.95 0.45
C MET A 145 -6.93 3.22 0.84
N PRO A 146 -5.75 3.67 0.35
CA PRO A 146 -4.53 2.91 0.46
C PRO A 146 -4.21 2.52 1.90
N PHE A 147 -4.21 3.50 2.81
CA PHE A 147 -4.24 3.29 4.24
C PHE A 147 -5.69 3.37 4.74
N LEU A 148 -6.22 2.29 5.31
CA LEU A 148 -7.60 2.27 5.82
C LEU A 148 -7.79 3.29 6.96
N TYR A 149 -8.85 4.09 6.89
CA TYR A 149 -9.16 5.08 7.92
C TYR A 149 -9.29 4.42 9.30
N GLU A 150 -8.57 4.97 10.28
CA GLU A 150 -8.47 4.45 11.64
C GLU A 150 -8.10 2.96 11.73
N SER A 151 -7.30 2.42 10.80
CA SER A 151 -6.94 0.98 10.72
C SER A 151 -6.42 0.38 12.04
N ARG A 152 -5.76 1.19 12.88
CA ARG A 152 -5.27 0.77 14.20
C ARG A 152 -6.40 0.55 15.22
N GLN A 153 -7.57 1.18 15.04
CA GLN A 153 -8.81 0.98 15.81
C GLN A 153 -9.74 -0.09 15.18
N HIS A 154 -9.16 -1.20 14.73
CA HIS A 154 -9.86 -2.36 14.13
C HIS A 154 -10.58 -3.25 15.16
N LYS A 155 -10.24 -3.15 16.44
CA LYS A 155 -10.85 -3.94 17.53
C LYS A 155 -10.97 -3.13 18.80
N ARG A 156 -11.94 -3.49 19.65
CA ARG A 156 -12.09 -2.97 21.01
C ARG A 156 -11.49 -3.95 22.01
N THR A 157 -10.49 -3.50 22.74
CA THR A 157 -9.86 -4.23 23.85
C THR A 157 -10.32 -3.71 25.22
N LYS A 158 -10.78 -2.45 25.28
CA LYS A 158 -11.25 -1.76 26.48
C LYS A 158 -12.47 -0.88 26.17
N ARG A 159 -12.74 0.12 27.03
CA ARG A 159 -13.74 1.17 26.78
C ARG A 159 -13.21 2.21 25.78
N GLU A 160 -13.06 1.79 24.53
CA GLU A 160 -12.58 2.59 23.41
C GLU A 160 -13.56 2.50 22.22
N SER A 161 -13.36 3.37 21.22
CA SER A 161 -14.11 3.42 19.97
C SER A 161 -13.72 2.28 19.01
N LEU A 162 -14.47 2.13 17.92
CA LEU A 162 -14.21 1.16 16.87
C LEU A 162 -14.33 1.86 15.51
N ASP A 163 -13.55 2.93 15.39
CA ASP A 163 -13.74 3.94 14.34
C ASP A 163 -13.55 3.37 12.94
N CYS A 164 -12.65 2.40 12.76
CA CYS A 164 -12.47 1.72 11.48
C CYS A 164 -13.73 0.98 11.03
N ALA A 165 -14.36 0.20 11.92
CA ALA A 165 -15.58 -0.54 11.58
C ALA A 165 -16.77 0.39 11.35
N LEU A 166 -16.88 1.47 12.15
CA LEU A 166 -17.92 2.48 11.99
C LEU A 166 -17.77 3.23 10.66
N ALA A 167 -16.54 3.57 10.27
CA ALA A 167 -16.26 4.19 8.99
C ALA A 167 -16.62 3.27 7.80
N LEU A 168 -16.31 1.97 7.88
CA LEU A 168 -16.74 1.02 6.87
C LEU A 168 -18.27 0.99 6.71
N GLN A 169 -19.00 0.91 7.83
CA GLN A 169 -20.46 0.92 7.82
C GLN A 169 -21.02 2.23 7.26
N GLU A 170 -20.45 3.36 7.65
CA GLU A 170 -20.85 4.68 7.14
C GLU A 170 -20.64 4.80 5.62
N LEU A 171 -19.50 4.34 5.09
CA LEU A 171 -19.25 4.36 3.64
C LEU A 171 -20.26 3.50 2.88
N ILE A 172 -20.60 2.32 3.40
CA ILE A 172 -21.62 1.44 2.82
C ILE A 172 -23.00 2.08 2.87
N ASP A 173 -23.39 2.68 4.00
CA ASP A 173 -24.66 3.39 4.14
C ASP A 173 -24.76 4.59 3.18
N MET A 174 -23.61 5.16 2.80
CA MET A 174 -23.50 6.22 1.79
C MET A 174 -23.53 5.71 0.34
N GLY A 175 -23.68 4.40 0.10
CA GLY A 175 -23.84 3.81 -1.23
C GLY A 175 -22.53 3.34 -1.88
N VAL A 176 -21.44 3.19 -1.13
CA VAL A 176 -20.21 2.58 -1.64
C VAL A 176 -20.42 1.08 -1.89
N ASP A 177 -20.06 0.59 -3.07
CA ASP A 177 -20.18 -0.82 -3.44
C ASP A 177 -18.96 -1.65 -3.01
N ASN A 178 -17.75 -1.10 -3.22
CA ASN A 178 -16.49 -1.80 -2.95
C ASN A 178 -15.46 -0.89 -2.29
N ILE A 179 -14.70 -1.44 -1.33
CA ILE A 179 -13.59 -0.78 -0.66
C ILE A 179 -12.31 -1.57 -0.91
N PHE A 180 -11.31 -0.92 -1.49
CA PHE A 180 -9.99 -1.46 -1.77
C PHE A 180 -8.98 -0.78 -0.85
N THR A 181 -8.24 -1.57 -0.09
CA THR A 181 -7.17 -1.10 0.79
C THR A 181 -5.93 -1.97 0.63
N PHE A 182 -4.84 -1.61 1.30
CA PHE A 182 -3.57 -2.31 1.17
C PHE A 182 -3.05 -2.64 2.55
N ASP A 183 -2.68 -3.90 2.76
CA ASP A 183 -2.08 -4.39 3.99
C ASP A 183 -2.77 -3.85 5.26
N ALA A 184 -4.11 -3.98 5.31
CA ALA A 184 -4.90 -3.52 6.44
C ALA A 184 -4.31 -4.04 7.75
N HIS A 185 -4.23 -3.17 8.77
CA HIS A 185 -3.58 -3.50 10.04
C HIS A 185 -4.14 -4.79 10.66
N ASP A 186 -5.46 -4.97 10.57
CA ASP A 186 -6.09 -6.26 10.73
C ASP A 186 -7.20 -6.44 9.67
N PRO A 187 -7.03 -7.35 8.70
CA PRO A 187 -8.00 -7.52 7.62
C PRO A 187 -9.34 -8.07 8.11
N ARG A 188 -9.45 -8.59 9.34
CA ARG A 188 -10.72 -9.08 9.90
C ARG A 188 -11.74 -7.98 10.13
N VAL A 189 -11.33 -6.70 10.10
CA VAL A 189 -12.25 -5.56 10.19
C VAL A 189 -13.31 -5.57 9.07
N GLN A 190 -13.02 -6.22 7.94
CA GLN A 190 -13.97 -6.44 6.84
C GLN A 190 -15.28 -7.10 7.29
N ASN A 191 -15.26 -7.88 8.37
CA ASN A 191 -16.45 -8.52 8.94
C ASN A 191 -17.50 -7.50 9.43
N ALA A 192 -17.16 -6.22 9.53
CA ALA A 192 -18.11 -5.14 9.80
C ALA A 192 -19.12 -4.91 8.66
N ILE A 193 -18.78 -5.32 7.43
CA ILE A 193 -19.57 -5.12 6.20
C ILE A 193 -19.65 -6.41 5.35
N PRO A 194 -20.16 -7.52 5.90
CA PRO A 194 -20.00 -8.87 5.33
C PRO A 194 -20.73 -9.12 4.00
N LEU A 195 -21.58 -8.18 3.57
CA LEU A 195 -22.37 -8.28 2.32
C LEU A 195 -21.81 -7.40 1.19
N TYR A 196 -20.69 -6.70 1.43
CA TYR A 196 -20.12 -5.71 0.52
C TYR A 196 -18.69 -6.07 0.15
N GLY A 197 -18.21 -5.52 -0.99
CA GLY A 197 -16.86 -5.78 -1.46
C GLY A 197 -15.82 -5.13 -0.55
N PHE A 198 -14.89 -5.93 -0.04
CA PHE A 198 -13.72 -5.45 0.67
C PHE A 198 -12.50 -6.29 0.27
N ASP A 199 -11.50 -5.63 -0.31
CA ASP A 199 -10.26 -6.28 -0.72
C ASP A 199 -9.06 -5.56 -0.09
N SER A 200 -8.20 -6.34 0.59
CA SER A 200 -6.93 -5.86 1.14
C SER A 200 -5.77 -6.52 0.39
N PHE A 201 -4.99 -5.73 -0.35
CA PHE A 201 -3.86 -6.25 -1.13
C PHE A 201 -2.53 -6.08 -0.41
N ASN A 202 -1.64 -7.06 -0.54
CA ASN A 202 -0.33 -7.02 0.12
C ASN A 202 0.80 -6.79 -0.92
N PRO A 203 1.86 -6.03 -0.60
CA PRO A 203 2.95 -5.70 -1.52
C PRO A 203 4.21 -6.61 -1.54
N PRO A 204 4.26 -7.89 -1.11
CA PRO A 204 5.50 -8.70 -1.13
C PRO A 204 6.22 -8.75 -2.48
N TYR A 205 5.49 -8.84 -3.59
CA TYR A 205 6.07 -8.81 -4.92
C TYR A 205 6.77 -7.48 -5.21
N GLN A 206 6.14 -6.36 -4.85
CA GLN A 206 6.67 -5.02 -5.05
C GLN A 206 7.88 -4.77 -4.15
N PHE A 207 7.86 -5.25 -2.90
CA PHE A 207 9.02 -5.23 -2.02
C PHE A 207 10.20 -5.99 -2.61
N MET A 208 10.01 -7.25 -3.01
CA MET A 208 11.11 -8.04 -3.58
C MET A 208 11.61 -7.46 -4.88
N LYS A 209 10.72 -6.95 -5.75
CA LYS A 209 11.13 -6.28 -6.99
C LYS A 209 11.97 -5.03 -6.72
N ALA A 210 11.59 -4.24 -5.72
CA ALA A 210 12.35 -3.04 -5.33
C ALA A 210 13.69 -3.41 -4.70
N LEU A 211 13.69 -4.37 -3.77
CA LEU A 211 14.88 -4.85 -3.08
C LEU A 211 15.89 -5.47 -4.03
N LEU A 212 15.49 -6.38 -4.92
CA LEU A 212 16.41 -7.03 -5.86
C LEU A 212 16.95 -6.07 -6.93
N ARG A 213 16.24 -4.97 -7.20
CA ARG A 213 16.76 -3.88 -8.03
C ARG A 213 17.84 -3.08 -7.30
N ALA A 214 17.65 -2.82 -6.00
CA ALA A 214 18.61 -2.09 -5.17
C ALA A 214 19.82 -2.96 -4.79
N GLU A 215 19.60 -4.26 -4.57
CA GLU A 215 20.57 -5.26 -4.12
C GLU A 215 20.61 -6.44 -5.11
N PRO A 216 21.13 -6.25 -6.33
CA PRO A 216 21.10 -7.26 -7.41
C PRO A 216 21.97 -8.48 -7.14
N ASN A 217 22.75 -8.49 -6.05
CA ASN A 217 23.59 -9.60 -5.62
C ASN A 217 23.03 -10.34 -4.39
N LEU A 218 21.81 -10.00 -3.95
CA LEU A 218 21.17 -10.64 -2.81
C LEU A 218 20.79 -12.10 -3.15
N SER A 219 21.32 -13.07 -2.40
CA SER A 219 20.86 -14.46 -2.45
C SER A 219 19.52 -14.60 -1.72
N VAL A 220 18.53 -15.20 -2.37
CA VAL A 220 17.19 -15.44 -1.82
C VAL A 220 16.96 -16.95 -1.75
N ASP A 221 17.34 -17.52 -0.63
CA ASP A 221 17.18 -18.94 -0.29
C ASP A 221 17.30 -19.13 1.24
N PRO A 222 16.86 -20.27 1.81
CA PRO A 222 16.86 -20.51 3.26
C PRO A 222 18.23 -20.41 3.93
N ASP A 223 19.31 -20.67 3.21
CA ASP A 223 20.66 -20.66 3.78
C ASP A 223 21.21 -19.24 3.90
N HIS A 224 20.75 -18.31 3.07
CA HIS A 224 21.31 -16.95 2.98
C HIS A 224 20.34 -15.82 3.39
N LEU A 225 19.04 -16.08 3.53
CA LEU A 225 18.03 -15.07 3.85
C LEU A 225 17.04 -15.55 4.91
N MET A 226 16.60 -14.65 5.78
CA MET A 226 15.53 -14.89 6.75
C MET A 226 14.56 -13.70 6.82
N ILE A 227 13.26 -13.98 6.96
CA ILE A 227 12.24 -12.96 7.25
C ILE A 227 12.12 -12.78 8.77
N ILE A 228 12.05 -11.53 9.24
CA ILE A 228 11.98 -11.20 10.66
C ILE A 228 10.69 -10.45 10.98
N SER A 229 9.91 -10.98 11.90
CA SER A 229 8.77 -10.26 12.51
C SER A 229 9.27 -9.41 13.68
N PRO A 230 9.03 -8.09 13.71
CA PRO A 230 9.45 -7.22 14.81
C PRO A 230 8.71 -7.49 16.13
N ASP A 231 7.50 -8.06 16.06
CA ASP A 231 6.70 -8.50 17.20
C ASP A 231 5.62 -9.52 16.77
N GLU A 232 4.72 -9.87 17.68
CA GLU A 232 3.60 -10.81 17.46
C GLU A 232 2.58 -10.28 16.43
N GLY A 233 2.36 -8.97 16.37
CA GLY A 233 1.34 -8.36 15.51
C GLY A 233 1.64 -8.53 14.02
N ALA A 234 2.92 -8.52 13.66
CA ALA A 234 3.41 -8.73 12.29
C ALA A 234 3.60 -10.20 11.90
N MET A 235 3.37 -11.16 12.83
CA MET A 235 3.70 -12.57 12.62
C MET A 235 3.03 -13.17 11.38
N SER A 236 1.72 -12.93 11.20
CA SER A 236 0.98 -13.50 10.07
C SER A 236 1.54 -13.05 8.72
N ARG A 237 1.96 -11.78 8.64
CA ARG A 237 2.61 -11.18 7.47
C ARG A 237 3.99 -11.80 7.23
N ALA A 238 4.79 -11.94 8.28
CA ALA A 238 6.11 -12.58 8.21
C ALA A 238 6.01 -14.03 7.74
N VAL A 239 5.08 -14.82 8.29
CA VAL A 239 4.81 -16.21 7.90
C VAL A 239 4.39 -16.30 6.45
N TYR A 240 3.45 -15.46 6.01
CA TYR A 240 3.02 -15.44 4.62
C TYR A 240 4.21 -15.14 3.70
N PHE A 241 4.97 -14.10 4.00
CA PHE A 241 6.06 -13.67 3.14
C PHE A 241 7.18 -14.73 3.07
N SER A 242 7.59 -15.29 4.21
CA SER A 242 8.63 -16.32 4.28
C SER A 242 8.23 -17.58 3.52
N ASN A 243 6.98 -18.02 3.65
CA ASN A 243 6.47 -19.20 2.95
C ASN A 243 6.40 -18.97 1.44
N VAL A 244 5.99 -17.78 1.00
CA VAL A 244 5.89 -17.45 -0.43
C VAL A 244 7.27 -17.43 -1.09
N ILE A 245 8.29 -16.86 -0.45
CA ILE A 245 9.65 -16.82 -1.02
C ILE A 245 10.49 -18.06 -0.69
N GLY A 246 9.99 -18.94 0.18
CA GLY A 246 10.63 -20.20 0.56
C GLY A 246 11.89 -20.00 1.41
N VAL A 247 11.84 -19.17 2.46
CA VAL A 247 12.94 -18.97 3.40
C VAL A 247 12.49 -19.09 4.86
N ASP A 248 13.44 -19.16 5.78
CA ASP A 248 13.17 -19.22 7.22
C ASP A 248 12.52 -17.93 7.74
N MET A 249 11.78 -18.05 8.84
CA MET A 249 11.23 -16.92 9.59
C MET A 249 11.76 -16.92 11.02
N GLY A 250 12.07 -15.73 11.52
CA GLY A 250 12.32 -15.46 12.93
C GLY A 250 11.42 -14.33 13.44
N MET A 251 11.30 -14.20 14.76
CA MET A 251 10.53 -13.11 15.37
C MET A 251 11.12 -12.64 16.68
N PHE A 252 10.74 -11.43 17.08
CA PHE A 252 10.98 -10.94 18.43
C PHE A 252 9.75 -11.11 19.30
N TYR A 253 9.93 -11.78 20.43
CA TYR A 253 8.91 -11.90 21.47
C TYR A 253 9.18 -10.89 22.59
N LYS A 254 8.27 -9.93 22.73
CA LYS A 254 8.31 -8.92 23.80
C LYS A 254 7.56 -9.45 25.02
N ARG A 255 8.27 -9.98 26.01
CA ARG A 255 7.64 -10.38 27.27
C ARG A 255 7.32 -9.13 28.09
N ARG A 256 6.05 -8.84 28.32
CA ARG A 256 5.60 -7.73 29.19
C ARG A 256 5.27 -8.22 30.58
N ASP A 257 5.63 -7.44 31.60
CA ASP A 257 5.16 -7.67 32.96
C ASP A 257 3.78 -7.05 33.13
N TYR A 258 2.75 -7.88 33.11
CA TYR A 258 1.38 -7.43 33.33
C TYR A 258 1.06 -7.15 34.80
N SER A 259 1.95 -7.48 35.74
CA SER A 259 1.77 -7.23 37.17
C SER A 259 2.07 -5.79 37.57
N THR A 260 2.79 -5.03 36.73
CA THR A 260 3.18 -3.65 36.99
C THR A 260 2.80 -2.71 35.84
N VAL A 261 2.46 -1.46 36.16
CA VAL A 261 2.18 -0.39 35.18
C VAL A 261 3.08 0.80 35.50
N ILE A 262 3.95 1.17 34.56
CA ILE A 262 4.86 2.32 34.66
C ILE A 262 4.47 3.28 33.54
N ASN A 263 4.15 4.53 33.85
CA ASN A 263 3.72 5.55 32.88
C ASN A 263 2.58 5.10 31.95
N GLY A 264 1.61 4.36 32.49
CA GLY A 264 0.44 3.88 31.74
C GLY A 264 0.70 2.69 30.80
N LYS A 265 1.91 2.11 30.80
CA LYS A 265 2.26 0.93 30.01
C LYS A 265 2.85 -0.18 30.88
N ASN A 266 2.62 -1.43 30.51
CA ASN A 266 3.28 -2.59 31.14
C ASN A 266 4.75 -2.64 30.69
N PRO A 267 5.73 -2.72 31.60
CA PRO A 267 7.14 -2.70 31.24
C PRO A 267 7.54 -3.99 30.49
N ILE A 268 8.50 -3.84 29.56
CA ILE A 268 9.06 -4.96 28.80
C ILE A 268 10.18 -5.60 29.65
N VAL A 269 10.03 -6.88 29.95
CA VAL A 269 10.92 -7.67 30.82
C VAL A 269 11.98 -8.42 30.02
N ALA A 270 11.64 -8.85 28.80
CA ALA A 270 12.57 -9.55 27.92
C ALA A 270 12.24 -9.25 26.45
N HIS A 271 13.29 -9.17 25.64
CA HIS A 271 13.23 -9.08 24.19
C HIS A 271 13.95 -10.30 23.61
N GLU A 272 13.20 -11.38 23.41
CA GLU A 272 13.76 -12.68 23.01
C GLU A 272 13.61 -12.88 21.51
N PHE A 273 14.68 -13.32 20.85
CA PHE A 273 14.64 -13.70 19.45
C PHE A 273 14.27 -15.19 19.35
N LEU A 274 13.22 -15.49 18.57
CA LEU A 274 12.74 -16.84 18.28
C LEU A 274 12.99 -17.11 16.80
N GLY A 275 14.00 -17.91 16.47
CA GLY A 275 14.39 -18.23 15.11
C GLY A 275 15.66 -19.09 15.06
N SER A 276 16.05 -19.55 13.87
CA SER A 276 17.34 -20.21 13.64
C SER A 276 18.49 -19.19 13.70
N ASP A 277 19.74 -19.67 13.70
CA ASP A 277 20.91 -18.78 13.68
C ASP A 277 20.91 -17.90 12.42
N ILE A 278 21.14 -16.61 12.62
CA ILE A 278 21.14 -15.58 11.56
C ILE A 278 22.55 -15.17 11.14
N LYS A 279 23.59 -15.71 11.79
CA LYS A 279 24.98 -15.36 11.50
C LYS A 279 25.33 -15.58 10.02
N GLY A 280 25.75 -14.51 9.36
CA GLY A 280 26.10 -14.53 7.94
C GLY A 280 24.91 -14.51 6.96
N LYS A 281 23.67 -14.61 7.46
CA LYS A 281 22.45 -14.45 6.65
C LYS A 281 22.08 -12.99 6.49
N SER A 282 21.46 -12.64 5.38
CA SER A 282 20.73 -11.38 5.26
C SER A 282 19.36 -11.52 5.92
N VAL A 283 18.78 -10.41 6.38
CA VAL A 283 17.46 -10.42 7.00
C VAL A 283 16.56 -9.35 6.41
N ILE A 284 15.26 -9.66 6.28
CA ILE A 284 14.23 -8.68 5.93
C ILE A 284 13.27 -8.57 7.10
N ILE A 285 13.26 -7.41 7.76
CA ILE A 285 12.28 -7.07 8.78
C ILE A 285 11.02 -6.58 8.08
N ILE A 286 9.87 -7.19 8.37
CA ILE A 286 8.60 -6.92 7.68
C ILE A 286 7.52 -6.45 8.66
N ASP A 287 6.78 -5.41 8.29
CA ASP A 287 5.62 -4.93 9.04
C ASP A 287 4.66 -4.15 8.14
N ASP A 288 3.48 -3.77 8.64
CA ASP A 288 2.54 -2.94 7.89
C ASP A 288 3.04 -1.50 7.77
N MET A 289 3.59 -0.92 8.85
CA MET A 289 3.97 0.49 8.85
C MET A 289 5.20 0.84 9.71
N ILE A 290 5.87 1.92 9.31
CA ILE A 290 6.82 2.66 10.14
C ILE A 290 6.11 3.91 10.64
N SER A 291 5.77 3.97 11.94
CA SER A 291 5.36 5.21 12.61
C SER A 291 6.60 6.02 13.01
N SER A 292 7.09 5.88 14.24
CA SER A 292 8.35 6.51 14.67
C SER A 292 9.59 5.76 14.18
N GLY A 293 9.46 4.45 13.91
CA GLY A 293 10.56 3.56 13.50
C GLY A 293 11.33 2.91 14.63
N GLU A 294 11.11 3.28 15.90
CA GLU A 294 11.91 2.78 17.04
C GLU A 294 11.96 1.25 17.13
N SER A 295 10.81 0.56 16.97
CA SER A 295 10.76 -0.90 16.96
C SER A 295 11.63 -1.52 15.87
N MET A 296 11.61 -0.94 14.66
CA MET A 296 12.37 -1.45 13.51
C MET A 296 13.87 -1.24 13.69
N LEU A 297 14.24 -0.05 14.17
CA LEU A 297 15.63 0.29 14.46
C LEU A 297 16.21 -0.64 15.54
N ASP A 298 15.48 -0.85 16.63
CA ASP A 298 15.90 -1.77 17.70
C ASP A 298 16.11 -3.20 17.19
N VAL A 299 15.16 -3.71 16.40
CA VAL A 299 15.27 -5.03 15.75
C VAL A 299 16.47 -5.07 14.81
N ALA A 300 16.68 -4.04 13.98
CA ALA A 300 17.79 -3.97 13.03
C ALA A 300 19.16 -4.05 13.72
N LYS A 301 19.35 -3.25 14.78
CA LYS A 301 20.56 -3.32 15.61
C LYS A 301 20.76 -4.72 16.20
N GLN A 302 19.69 -5.30 16.75
CA GLN A 302 19.73 -6.64 17.33
C GLN A 302 20.06 -7.74 16.31
N MET A 303 19.66 -7.57 15.04
CA MET A 303 20.05 -8.47 13.95
C MET A 303 21.55 -8.35 13.64
N LYS A 304 22.09 -7.13 13.54
CA LYS A 304 23.53 -6.93 13.33
C LYS A 304 24.37 -7.44 14.49
N ASP A 305 23.97 -7.20 15.74
CA ASP A 305 24.69 -7.67 16.93
C ASP A 305 24.77 -9.21 16.99
N ARG A 306 23.82 -9.90 16.35
CA ARG A 306 23.79 -11.37 16.19
C ARG A 306 24.52 -11.87 14.93
N GLY A 307 25.13 -10.98 14.16
CA GLY A 307 25.96 -11.32 13.01
C GLY A 307 25.21 -11.39 11.67
N ALA A 308 24.04 -10.77 11.54
CA ALA A 308 23.38 -10.62 10.24
C ALA A 308 24.30 -9.88 9.24
N LYS A 309 24.40 -10.42 8.03
CA LYS A 309 25.22 -9.87 6.94
C LYS A 309 24.67 -8.52 6.49
N GLN A 310 23.40 -8.49 6.09
CA GLN A 310 22.66 -7.29 5.67
C GLN A 310 21.30 -7.27 6.37
N VAL A 311 20.80 -6.08 6.66
CA VAL A 311 19.50 -5.84 7.29
C VAL A 311 18.68 -4.93 6.40
N PHE A 312 17.56 -5.46 5.90
CA PHE A 312 16.59 -4.72 5.12
C PHE A 312 15.31 -4.55 5.93
N VAL A 313 14.66 -3.39 5.79
CA VAL A 313 13.33 -3.14 6.36
C VAL A 313 12.36 -2.98 5.20
N CYS A 314 11.24 -3.70 5.23
CA CYS A 314 10.15 -3.57 4.26
C CYS A 314 8.87 -3.25 5.02
N THR A 315 8.21 -2.14 4.70
CA THR A 315 6.91 -1.81 5.28
C THR A 315 5.96 -1.23 4.25
N THR A 316 4.67 -1.50 4.36
CA THR A 316 3.70 -0.97 3.40
C THR A 316 3.61 0.55 3.51
N PHE A 317 3.52 1.08 4.71
CA PHE A 317 3.34 2.51 4.98
C PHE A 317 4.53 3.12 5.71
N GLY A 318 5.23 4.08 5.08
CA GLY A 318 6.29 4.85 5.72
C GLY A 318 5.77 6.17 6.26
N LEU A 319 5.27 6.21 7.50
CA LEU A 319 4.68 7.42 8.09
C LEU A 319 5.73 8.36 8.71
N PHE A 320 6.84 7.81 9.23
CA PHE A 320 8.03 8.54 9.71
C PHE A 320 7.71 9.73 10.64
N THR A 321 6.86 9.52 11.65
CA THR A 321 6.33 10.59 12.52
C THR A 321 7.40 11.33 13.32
N ASP A 322 8.57 10.72 13.51
CA ASP A 322 9.69 11.25 14.29
C ASP A 322 10.84 11.73 13.40
N GLY A 323 10.61 11.81 12.08
CA GLY A 323 11.63 12.19 11.09
C GLY A 323 12.61 11.07 10.76
N PHE A 324 13.71 11.45 10.09
CA PHE A 324 14.66 10.50 9.49
C PHE A 324 16.01 10.43 10.21
N GLU A 325 16.31 11.33 11.15
CA GLU A 325 17.63 11.44 11.79
C GLU A 325 18.09 10.13 12.43
N LYS A 326 17.19 9.43 13.13
CA LYS A 326 17.50 8.10 13.72
C LYS A 326 17.77 7.04 12.65
N PHE A 327 17.10 7.10 11.50
CA PHE A 327 17.35 6.18 10.39
C PHE A 327 18.72 6.45 9.76
N ASP A 328 19.08 7.74 9.61
CA ASP A 328 20.39 8.15 9.10
C ASP A 328 21.50 7.63 10.01
N GLU A 329 21.38 7.84 11.32
CA GLU A 329 22.32 7.33 12.32
C GLU A 329 22.49 5.79 12.24
N PHE A 330 21.38 5.06 12.11
CA PHE A 330 21.41 3.59 12.03
C PHE A 330 22.01 3.10 10.72
N HIS A 331 21.76 3.79 9.61
CA HIS A 331 22.38 3.49 8.33
C HIS A 331 23.89 3.73 8.38
N GLU A 332 24.34 4.88 8.90
CA GLU A 332 25.76 5.23 9.05
C GLU A 332 26.52 4.23 9.93
N LYS A 333 25.87 3.69 10.97
CA LYS A 333 26.43 2.64 11.84
C LYS A 333 26.43 1.25 11.20
N GLY A 334 25.89 1.10 10.00
CA GLY A 334 25.75 -0.18 9.31
C GLY A 334 24.71 -1.11 9.94
N TYR A 335 23.74 -0.55 10.68
CA TYR A 335 22.62 -1.30 11.25
C TYR A 335 21.51 -1.59 10.25
N ILE A 336 21.39 -0.75 9.21
CA ILE A 336 20.39 -0.91 8.16
C ILE A 336 21.06 -0.67 6.80
N ASP A 337 20.82 -1.59 5.87
CA ASP A 337 21.32 -1.52 4.50
C ASP A 337 20.30 -0.84 3.58
N ARG A 338 19.01 -1.19 3.71
CA ARG A 338 17.90 -0.59 2.96
C ARG A 338 16.62 -0.49 3.77
N VAL A 339 15.83 0.55 3.50
CA VAL A 339 14.44 0.67 3.93
C VAL A 339 13.55 0.84 2.72
N ILE A 340 12.64 -0.12 2.51
CA ILE A 340 11.73 -0.18 1.39
C ILE A 340 10.33 0.14 1.89
N THR A 341 9.71 1.18 1.33
CA THR A 341 8.31 1.53 1.59
C THR A 341 7.53 1.72 0.31
N THR A 342 6.21 1.61 0.34
CA THR A 342 5.39 1.89 -0.84
C THR A 342 5.07 3.37 -0.98
N ASN A 343 4.57 3.78 -2.14
CA ASN A 343 4.00 5.12 -2.38
C ASN A 343 2.48 5.17 -2.17
N LEU A 344 1.92 4.30 -1.33
CA LEU A 344 0.50 4.26 -1.01
C LEU A 344 0.04 5.43 -0.13
N THR A 345 0.96 5.97 0.68
CA THR A 345 0.78 7.20 1.45
C THR A 345 1.81 8.24 1.03
N TYR A 346 1.57 9.49 1.39
CA TYR A 346 2.51 10.59 1.19
C TYR A 346 3.90 10.25 1.78
N LEU A 347 4.92 10.40 0.94
CA LEU A 347 6.33 10.33 1.33
C LEU A 347 6.93 11.73 1.16
N PRO A 348 7.53 12.33 2.21
CA PRO A 348 8.10 13.67 2.11
C PRO A 348 9.33 13.70 1.20
N PRO A 349 9.69 14.85 0.58
CA PRO A 349 10.86 14.98 -0.30
C PRO A 349 12.15 14.42 0.31
N ALA A 350 12.36 14.63 1.61
CA ALA A 350 13.49 14.09 2.37
C ALA A 350 13.65 12.57 2.24
N PHE A 351 12.58 11.81 2.05
CA PHE A 351 12.65 10.37 1.80
C PHE A 351 13.48 10.05 0.55
N TYR A 352 13.28 10.82 -0.53
CA TYR A 352 13.91 10.58 -1.84
C TYR A 352 15.37 11.05 -1.93
N GLU A 353 15.83 11.84 -0.97
CA GLU A 353 17.20 12.36 -0.90
C GLU A 353 18.19 11.31 -0.33
N ARG A 354 17.68 10.23 0.24
CA ARG A 354 18.46 9.20 0.93
C ARG A 354 18.60 7.95 0.09
N GLU A 355 19.83 7.54 -0.19
CA GLU A 355 20.12 6.40 -1.06
C GLU A 355 19.67 5.04 -0.50
N TYR A 356 19.56 4.92 0.83
CA TYR A 356 19.14 3.68 1.49
C TYR A 356 17.61 3.52 1.56
N PHE A 357 16.85 4.57 1.25
CA PHE A 357 15.41 4.49 1.09
C PHE A 357 15.04 4.10 -0.34
N THR A 358 14.09 3.19 -0.51
CA THR A 358 13.62 2.75 -1.83
C THR A 358 12.11 2.67 -1.88
N VAL A 359 11.50 3.18 -2.95
CA VAL A 359 10.07 3.05 -3.19
C VAL A 359 9.73 1.73 -3.89
N ALA A 360 8.87 0.95 -3.26
CA ALA A 360 8.11 -0.14 -3.88
C ALA A 360 6.84 0.42 -4.53
N ASP A 361 6.94 0.86 -5.79
CA ASP A 361 5.87 1.56 -6.50
C ASP A 361 4.63 0.68 -6.74
N MET A 362 3.49 1.14 -6.22
CA MET A 362 2.18 0.48 -6.29
C MET A 362 1.27 1.03 -7.41
N SER A 363 1.68 2.10 -8.12
CA SER A 363 0.84 2.78 -9.12
C SER A 363 0.37 1.83 -10.23
N LYS A 364 1.30 1.03 -10.77
CA LYS A 364 0.98 0.02 -11.79
C LYS A 364 -0.01 -1.03 -11.27
N PHE A 365 0.12 -1.39 -10.00
CA PHE A 365 -0.70 -2.43 -9.39
C PHE A 365 -2.12 -1.94 -9.12
N ILE A 366 -2.29 -0.71 -8.61
CA ILE A 366 -3.59 -0.06 -8.48
C ILE A 366 -4.27 0.10 -9.83
N ALA A 367 -3.53 0.52 -10.86
CA ALA A 367 -4.06 0.63 -12.22
C ALA A 367 -4.62 -0.70 -12.74
N LEU A 368 -3.92 -1.82 -12.47
CA LEU A 368 -4.43 -3.16 -12.81
C LEU A 368 -5.68 -3.51 -12.01
N ILE A 369 -5.75 -3.20 -10.71
CA ILE A 369 -6.94 -3.46 -9.89
C ILE A 369 -8.15 -2.71 -10.45
N ILE A 370 -8.01 -1.39 -10.70
CA ILE A 370 -9.10 -0.57 -11.26
C ILE A 370 -9.55 -1.13 -12.60
N ASP A 371 -8.60 -1.42 -13.50
CA ASP A 371 -8.94 -1.87 -14.85
C ASP A 371 -9.57 -3.27 -14.82
N SER A 372 -9.08 -4.21 -14.02
CA SER A 372 -9.68 -5.54 -13.86
C SER A 372 -11.10 -5.45 -13.27
N MET A 373 -11.30 -4.64 -12.23
CA MET A 373 -12.62 -4.43 -11.63
C MET A 373 -13.59 -3.76 -12.61
N ASN A 374 -13.12 -2.82 -13.42
CA ASN A 374 -13.95 -2.18 -14.44
C ASN A 374 -14.45 -3.18 -15.51
N HIS A 375 -13.73 -4.27 -15.74
CA HIS A 375 -14.12 -5.34 -16.67
C HIS A 375 -14.81 -6.54 -15.97
N ASP A 376 -15.10 -6.45 -14.67
CA ASP A 376 -15.62 -7.55 -13.84
C ASP A 376 -14.77 -8.85 -13.99
N VAL A 377 -13.46 -8.71 -14.18
CA VAL A 377 -12.52 -9.83 -14.27
C VAL A 377 -12.03 -10.19 -12.87
N SER A 378 -11.80 -11.47 -12.63
CA SER A 378 -11.23 -11.93 -11.36
C SER A 378 -9.92 -11.23 -11.07
N ILE A 379 -9.85 -10.62 -9.89
CA ILE A 379 -8.61 -10.08 -9.33
C ILE A 379 -7.83 -11.13 -8.54
N SER A 380 -8.23 -12.42 -8.56
CA SER A 380 -7.56 -13.47 -7.78
C SER A 380 -6.07 -13.62 -8.09
N SER A 381 -5.69 -13.49 -9.37
CA SER A 381 -4.30 -13.51 -9.82
C SER A 381 -3.52 -12.23 -9.44
N VAL A 382 -4.24 -11.14 -9.19
CA VAL A 382 -3.71 -9.86 -8.70
C VAL A 382 -3.56 -9.91 -7.17
N LEU A 383 -4.50 -10.56 -6.46
CA LEU A 383 -4.51 -10.78 -5.02
C LEU A 383 -3.42 -11.76 -4.56
N SER A 384 -3.12 -12.78 -5.35
CA SER A 384 -2.07 -13.77 -5.07
C SER A 384 -0.87 -13.58 -6.01
N PRO A 385 0.03 -12.62 -5.73
CA PRO A 385 1.19 -12.36 -6.58
C PRO A 385 2.29 -13.44 -6.47
N THR A 386 2.00 -14.57 -5.81
CA THR A 386 2.93 -15.69 -5.61
C THR A 386 3.60 -16.12 -6.91
N ASP A 387 2.84 -16.34 -7.98
CA ASP A 387 3.41 -16.78 -9.27
C ASP A 387 4.34 -15.73 -9.87
N ARG A 388 3.97 -14.44 -9.76
CA ARG A 388 4.80 -13.33 -10.24
C ARG A 388 6.08 -13.19 -9.42
N LEU A 389 5.99 -13.45 -8.11
CA LEU A 389 7.11 -13.43 -7.19
C LEU A 389 8.04 -14.62 -7.45
N HIS A 390 7.52 -15.83 -7.65
CA HIS A 390 8.31 -17.00 -8.05
C HIS A 390 9.03 -16.76 -9.38
N ALA A 391 8.33 -16.24 -10.39
CA ALA A 391 8.94 -15.89 -11.67
C ALA A 391 10.04 -14.82 -11.52
N LEU A 392 9.85 -13.83 -10.65
CA LEU A 392 10.88 -12.83 -10.32
C LEU A 392 12.11 -13.49 -9.68
N LEU A 393 11.90 -14.37 -8.69
CA LEU A 393 12.98 -15.06 -7.98
C LEU A 393 13.72 -16.07 -8.88
N GLU A 394 13.03 -16.76 -9.77
CA GLU A 394 13.65 -17.62 -10.78
C GLU A 394 14.52 -16.84 -11.74
N ARG A 395 14.02 -15.72 -12.26
CA ARG A 395 14.81 -14.83 -13.12
C ARG A 395 16.04 -14.32 -12.39
N HIS A 396 15.88 -13.85 -11.15
CA HIS A 396 17.00 -13.36 -10.34
C HIS A 396 18.07 -14.43 -10.09
N ARG A 397 17.66 -15.67 -9.80
CA ARG A 397 18.60 -16.80 -9.65
C ARG A 397 19.38 -17.10 -10.93
N LYS A 398 18.74 -17.00 -12.10
CA LYS A 398 19.43 -17.14 -13.40
C LYS A 398 20.43 -16.01 -13.62
N ASP A 399 20.02 -14.77 -13.37
CA ASP A 399 20.89 -13.59 -13.50
C ASP A 399 22.11 -13.66 -12.55
N LEU A 400 21.95 -14.21 -11.35
CA LEU A 400 23.07 -14.46 -10.42
C LEU A 400 24.01 -15.58 -10.91
N ALA A 401 23.46 -16.68 -11.42
CA ALA A 401 24.25 -17.80 -11.94
C ALA A 401 25.10 -17.38 -13.14
N GLU A 402 24.56 -16.54 -14.04
CA GLU A 402 25.27 -15.99 -15.19
C GLU A 402 26.41 -15.04 -14.81
N LYS A 403 26.30 -14.32 -13.68
CA LYS A 403 27.36 -13.42 -13.18
C LYS A 403 28.49 -14.13 -12.43
N ASN A 404 28.23 -15.32 -11.91
CA ASN A 404 29.20 -16.13 -11.16
C ASN A 404 29.97 -17.12 -12.06
N LEU A 405 29.59 -17.22 -13.33
CA LEU A 405 30.34 -17.87 -14.42
C LEU A 405 31.28 -16.85 -15.07
#